data_AF-A0AAU2KP17-F1
#
_entry.id   AF-A0AAU2KP17-F1
#
_cell.length_a   1.000
_cell.length_b   1.000
_cell.length_c   1.000
_cell.angle_alpha   90.00
_cell.angle_beta   90.00
_cell.angle_gamma   90.00
#
_symmetry.space_group_name_H-M   'P 1'
#
loop_
_entity.id
_entity.type
_entity.pdbx_description
1 polymer ?
#
loop_
_entity_poly.entity_id
_entity_poly.type
_entity_poly.pdbx_seq_one_letter_code
_entity_poly.pdbx_strand_id
1 'polypeptide(L)'
;MDTDPTPIDTTDGTPTAGNARWFNGCAIAVAVLTVLVALGAWALADFEKGLDGYGQLEQKSGPAGHVADPLGPGATARYEDGLKVTVSRPRPESDGTYSLTVTYENDTDEELRPGGESLDAGVSEYSSAPLVVRAGKSLDHYASGYSLTWLNRRESAAALMPPLGTDEKRAVPVRIRPSGKGIPVTVEVDPPDAGFRETAYFQLTLD
;
A
#
# COMPACT_ATOMS: atom_id res chain seq x y z
N MET A 1 33.48 -17.40 -96.51
CA MET A 1 34.02 -17.71 -95.17
C MET A 1 34.03 -16.39 -94.44
N ASP A 2 32.95 -15.99 -93.77
CA ASP A 2 32.27 -16.65 -92.63
C ASP A 2 33.31 -17.20 -91.65
N THR A 3 33.55 -16.57 -90.51
CA THR A 3 32.55 -16.22 -89.47
C THR A 3 32.80 -14.84 -88.82
N ASP A 4 31.87 -13.93 -89.09
CA ASP A 4 31.00 -13.09 -88.22
C ASP A 4 31.31 -12.87 -86.70
N PRO A 5 30.66 -11.88 -86.04
CA PRO A 5 31.26 -10.73 -85.35
C PRO A 5 30.85 -10.73 -83.84
N THR A 6 31.09 -9.75 -82.97
CA THR A 6 30.41 -8.44 -82.85
C THR A 6 30.79 -7.84 -81.47
N PRO A 7 30.82 -6.50 -81.31
CA PRO A 7 31.11 -5.79 -80.07
C PRO A 7 29.83 -5.32 -79.34
N ILE A 8 29.80 -5.28 -78.00
CA ILE A 8 28.79 -4.58 -77.17
C ILE A 8 29.47 -4.27 -75.82
N ASP A 9 29.82 -3.02 -75.50
CA ASP A 9 29.01 -1.92 -74.95
C ASP A 9 28.69 -2.07 -73.45
N THR A 10 28.43 -0.93 -72.82
CA THR A 10 27.79 -0.70 -71.52
C THR A 10 28.68 -0.64 -70.27
N THR A 11 29.01 0.59 -69.91
CA THR A 11 28.97 1.12 -68.53
C THR A 11 27.86 0.43 -67.75
N ASP A 12 28.15 -0.25 -66.63
CA ASP A 12 27.12 -0.39 -65.60
C ASP A 12 27.70 -0.58 -64.21
N GLY A 13 27.08 0.15 -63.28
CA GLY A 13 27.62 0.51 -62.00
C GLY A 13 27.90 -0.68 -61.09
N THR A 14 28.92 -0.52 -60.27
CA THR A 14 29.09 -1.31 -59.06
C THR A 14 27.83 -1.14 -58.20
N PRO A 15 27.02 -2.20 -57.92
CA PRO A 15 25.96 -2.08 -56.95
C PRO A 15 26.60 -2.24 -55.57
N THR A 16 27.27 -1.21 -55.09
CA THR A 16 27.75 -1.16 -53.71
C THR A 16 26.87 -0.20 -52.91
N ALA A 17 26.32 -0.73 -51.82
CA ALA A 17 25.66 0.00 -50.73
C ALA A 17 24.14 0.26 -50.81
N GLY A 18 23.35 -0.53 -51.55
CA GLY A 18 21.89 -0.50 -51.43
C GLY A 18 21.35 -1.21 -50.18
N ASN A 19 21.94 -2.37 -49.82
CA ASN A 19 21.32 -3.27 -48.84
C ASN A 19 21.65 -2.94 -47.39
N ALA A 20 22.88 -2.51 -47.08
CA ALA A 20 23.30 -2.28 -45.68
C ALA A 20 22.54 -1.13 -45.00
N ARG A 21 22.17 -0.07 -45.74
CA ARG A 21 21.40 1.06 -45.21
C ARG A 21 19.93 0.72 -44.94
N TRP A 22 19.33 -0.10 -45.79
CA TRP A 22 17.95 -0.57 -45.63
C TRP A 22 17.80 -1.50 -44.42
N PHE A 23 18.73 -2.45 -44.26
CA PHE A 23 18.75 -3.35 -43.09
C PHE A 23 18.99 -2.59 -41.78
N ASN A 24 19.90 -1.61 -41.76
CA ASN A 24 20.12 -0.79 -40.57
C ASN A 24 18.91 0.12 -40.25
N GLY A 25 18.26 0.70 -41.26
CA GLY A 25 17.04 1.49 -41.06
C GLY A 25 15.87 0.66 -40.54
N CYS A 26 15.70 -0.57 -41.07
CA CYS A 26 14.69 -1.51 -40.61
C CYS A 26 14.98 -1.97 -39.16
N ALA A 27 16.23 -2.26 -38.81
CA ALA A 27 16.61 -2.64 -37.46
C ALA A 27 16.37 -1.51 -36.44
N ILE A 28 16.68 -0.25 -36.80
CA ILE A 28 16.40 0.92 -35.97
C ILE A 28 14.88 1.10 -35.81
N ALA A 29 14.10 0.97 -36.88
CA ALA A 29 12.64 1.08 -36.81
C ALA A 29 12.04 0.00 -35.89
N VAL A 30 12.51 -1.25 -35.97
CA VAL A 30 12.08 -2.32 -35.05
C VAL A 30 12.46 -1.98 -33.62
N ALA A 31 13.69 -1.56 -33.35
CA ALA A 31 14.14 -1.20 -32.00
C ALA A 31 13.31 -0.05 -31.40
N VAL A 32 13.06 1.01 -32.17
CA VAL A 32 12.21 2.13 -31.74
C VAL A 32 10.79 1.65 -31.45
N LEU A 33 10.22 0.81 -32.31
CA LEU A 33 8.87 0.29 -32.12
C LEU A 33 8.78 -0.63 -30.90
N THR A 34 9.79 -1.46 -30.65
CA THR A 34 9.88 -2.27 -29.43
C THR A 34 9.96 -1.40 -28.17
N VAL A 35 10.79 -0.35 -28.18
CA VAL A 35 10.88 0.60 -27.06
C VAL A 35 9.55 1.31 -26.83
N LEU A 36 8.88 1.77 -27.90
CA LEU A 36 7.58 2.44 -27.80
C LEU A 36 6.49 1.50 -27.27
N VAL A 37 6.48 0.24 -27.70
CA VAL A 37 5.54 -0.77 -27.18
C VAL A 37 5.81 -1.04 -25.70
N ALA A 38 7.07 -1.17 -25.30
CA ALA A 38 7.43 -1.35 -23.89
C ALA A 38 7.02 -0.14 -23.03
N LEU A 39 7.26 1.08 -23.51
CA LEU A 39 6.82 2.31 -22.85
C LEU A 39 5.30 2.43 -22.80
N GLY A 40 4.61 2.05 -23.87
CA GLY A 40 3.15 2.05 -23.93
C GLY A 40 2.54 1.05 -22.95
N ALA A 41 3.10 -0.15 -22.85
CA ALA A 41 2.68 -1.16 -21.89
C ALA A 41 2.95 -0.70 -20.44
N TRP A 42 4.10 -0.09 -20.18
CA TRP A 42 4.44 0.48 -18.88
C TRP A 42 3.48 1.60 -18.48
N ALA A 43 3.19 2.53 -19.40
CA ALA A 43 2.24 3.61 -19.17
C ALA A 43 0.81 3.10 -18.97
N LEU A 44 0.39 2.03 -19.65
CA LEU A 44 -0.93 1.42 -19.43
C LEU A 44 -1.02 0.77 -18.05
N ALA A 45 0.01 0.02 -17.63
CA ALA A 45 0.05 -0.60 -16.32
C ALA A 45 0.02 0.44 -15.19
N ASP A 46 0.76 1.54 -15.34
CA ASP A 46 0.72 2.64 -14.36
C ASP A 46 -0.60 3.43 -14.41
N PHE A 47 -1.27 3.48 -15.55
CA PHE A 47 -2.61 4.08 -15.67
C PHE A 47 -3.69 3.20 -15.04
N GLU A 48 -3.61 1.87 -15.20
CA GLU A 48 -4.48 0.90 -14.52
C GLU A 48 -4.31 1.00 -13.00
N LYS A 49 -3.08 1.11 -12.49
CA LYS A 49 -2.82 1.39 -11.06
C LYS A 49 -3.41 2.72 -10.60
N GLY A 50 -3.50 3.72 -11.47
CA GLY A 50 -4.13 5.01 -11.15
C GLY A 50 -5.66 4.96 -11.10
N LEU A 51 -6.28 3.90 -11.62
CA LEU A 51 -7.72 3.66 -11.54
C LEU A 51 -8.10 2.84 -10.29
N ASP A 52 -7.19 1.99 -9.81
CA ASP A 52 -7.32 1.26 -8.56
C ASP A 52 -6.97 2.22 -7.39
N GLY A 53 -7.91 3.09 -7.03
CA GLY A 53 -8.04 3.70 -5.70
C GLY A 53 -6.79 4.24 -4.98
N TYR A 54 -6.72 5.55 -4.73
CA TYR A 54 -5.53 6.19 -4.11
C TYR A 54 -5.46 6.05 -2.57
N GLY A 55 -5.64 4.84 -2.02
CA GLY A 55 -5.54 4.58 -0.58
C GLY A 55 -6.58 5.35 0.27
N GLN A 56 -7.67 5.81 -0.35
CA GLN A 56 -8.77 6.47 0.33
C GLN A 56 -9.66 5.45 1.04
N LEU A 57 -10.36 5.86 2.10
CA LEU A 57 -11.33 4.98 2.73
C LEU A 57 -12.60 4.86 1.86
N GLU A 58 -12.96 3.63 1.52
CA GLU A 58 -14.21 3.34 0.82
C GLU A 58 -15.41 3.82 1.66
N GLN A 59 -16.14 4.81 1.15
CA GLN A 59 -17.38 5.25 1.79
C GLN A 59 -18.50 4.21 1.57
N LYS A 60 -18.77 3.42 2.60
CA LYS A 60 -19.94 2.53 2.68
C LYS A 60 -21.00 3.14 3.58
N SER A 61 -22.24 2.65 3.46
CA SER A 61 -23.32 3.03 4.37
C SER A 61 -22.94 2.69 5.82
N GLY A 62 -22.61 3.71 6.62
CA GLY A 62 -22.12 3.55 7.99
C GLY A 62 -21.04 4.59 8.34
N PRO A 63 -20.38 4.48 9.51
CA PRO A 63 -19.29 5.38 9.88
C PRO A 63 -18.16 5.34 8.85
N ALA A 64 -17.67 6.50 8.44
CA ALA A 64 -16.69 6.63 7.36
C ALA A 64 -15.26 6.25 7.78
N GLY A 65 -14.97 6.22 9.09
CA GLY A 65 -13.65 5.89 9.62
C GLY A 65 -12.66 7.04 9.65
N HIS A 66 -13.11 8.27 9.39
CA HIS A 66 -12.32 9.48 9.61
C HIS A 66 -12.42 9.95 11.07
N VAL A 67 -11.55 10.88 11.46
CA VAL A 67 -11.44 11.37 12.84
C VAL A 67 -12.76 11.85 13.45
N ALA A 68 -13.64 12.48 12.67
CA ALA A 68 -14.93 13.00 13.14
C ALA A 68 -16.06 11.96 13.17
N ASP A 69 -15.88 10.82 12.49
CA ASP A 69 -16.84 9.73 12.38
C ASP A 69 -16.11 8.37 12.38
N PRO A 70 -15.50 8.01 13.53
CA PRO A 70 -14.65 6.84 13.63
C PRO A 70 -15.45 5.53 13.55
N LEU A 71 -14.77 4.48 13.10
CA LEU A 71 -15.30 3.13 13.06
C LEU A 71 -15.49 2.56 14.47
N GLY A 72 -16.49 1.68 14.63
CA GLY A 72 -16.75 0.99 15.89
C GLY A 72 -15.91 -0.27 16.11
N PRO A 73 -16.03 -0.89 17.30
CA PRO A 73 -15.31 -2.13 17.64
C PRO A 73 -15.80 -3.32 16.79
N GLY A 74 -14.86 -4.02 16.15
CA GLY A 74 -15.13 -5.12 15.21
C GLY A 74 -15.39 -4.68 13.77
N ALA A 75 -15.32 -3.39 13.48
CA ALA A 75 -15.48 -2.88 12.12
C ALA A 75 -14.18 -2.99 11.31
N THR A 76 -14.31 -2.82 9.99
CA THR A 76 -13.22 -2.91 9.02
C THR A 76 -13.12 -1.60 8.23
N ALA A 77 -11.98 -0.93 8.32
CA ALA A 77 -11.58 0.09 7.36
C ALA A 77 -11.21 -0.60 6.05
N ARG A 78 -11.76 -0.11 4.93
CA ARG A 78 -11.47 -0.65 3.59
C ARG A 78 -10.92 0.48 2.77
N TYR A 79 -9.77 0.25 2.18
CA TYR A 79 -9.10 1.20 1.31
C TYR A 79 -9.43 0.86 -0.13
N GLU A 80 -9.53 1.88 -0.97
CA GLU A 80 -9.83 1.69 -2.40
C GLU A 80 -8.73 0.90 -3.13
N ASP A 81 -7.49 0.92 -2.60
CA ASP A 81 -6.34 0.16 -3.13
C ASP A 81 -6.42 -1.35 -2.84
N GLY A 82 -7.38 -1.80 -2.01
CA GLY A 82 -7.56 -3.20 -1.62
C GLY A 82 -7.09 -3.54 -0.21
N LEU A 83 -6.37 -2.65 0.50
CA LEU A 83 -6.03 -2.89 1.90
C LEU A 83 -7.30 -2.91 2.77
N LYS A 84 -7.36 -3.82 3.73
CA LYS A 84 -8.42 -3.85 4.74
C LYS A 84 -7.82 -3.97 6.12
N VAL A 85 -8.32 -3.16 7.06
CA VAL A 85 -7.89 -3.19 8.46
C VAL A 85 -9.08 -3.35 9.38
N THR A 86 -9.07 -4.40 10.18
CA THR A 86 -10.13 -4.71 11.14
C THR A 86 -9.60 -4.58 12.57
N VAL A 87 -10.27 -3.80 13.41
CA VAL A 87 -9.97 -3.73 14.85
C VAL A 87 -11.01 -4.55 15.60
N SER A 88 -10.58 -5.61 16.27
CA SER A 88 -11.50 -6.48 17.00
C SER A 88 -12.11 -5.79 18.21
N ARG A 89 -13.21 -6.35 18.73
CA ARG A 89 -13.80 -5.85 19.97
C ARG A 89 -12.84 -6.07 21.14
N PRO A 90 -12.61 -5.06 22.00
CA PRO A 90 -11.82 -5.24 23.23
C PRO A 90 -12.38 -6.36 24.09
N ARG A 91 -11.50 -7.23 24.59
CA ARG A 91 -11.84 -8.32 25.50
C ARG A 91 -11.22 -8.03 26.87
N PRO A 92 -12.02 -7.95 27.94
CA PRO A 92 -11.48 -7.78 29.29
C PRO A 92 -10.76 -9.05 29.73
N GLU A 93 -9.61 -8.88 30.38
CA GLU A 93 -8.82 -9.92 31.00
C GLU A 93 -8.99 -9.89 32.53
N SER A 94 -8.65 -11.00 33.20
CA SER A 94 -8.82 -11.14 34.65
C SER A 94 -7.95 -10.21 35.50
N ASP A 95 -6.90 -9.63 34.92
CA ASP A 95 -5.95 -8.71 35.56
C ASP A 95 -6.31 -7.22 35.35
N GLY A 96 -7.52 -6.94 34.84
CA GLY A 96 -7.98 -5.58 34.55
C GLY A 96 -7.34 -4.97 33.29
N THR A 97 -6.70 -5.78 32.45
CA THR A 97 -6.22 -5.38 31.12
C THR A 97 -7.25 -5.72 30.06
N TYR A 98 -7.07 -5.18 28.86
CA TYR A 98 -7.89 -5.51 27.71
C TYR A 98 -7.00 -5.98 26.57
N SER A 99 -7.46 -7.02 25.88
CA SER A 99 -6.84 -7.56 24.68
C SER A 99 -7.69 -7.20 23.47
N LEU A 100 -7.07 -6.72 22.40
CA LEU A 100 -7.67 -6.53 21.09
C LEU A 100 -6.67 -6.94 19.99
N THR A 101 -7.16 -7.02 18.77
CA THR A 101 -6.36 -7.44 17.61
C THR A 101 -6.62 -6.48 16.47
N VAL A 102 -5.54 -6.01 15.84
CA VAL A 102 -5.60 -5.25 14.60
C VAL A 102 -5.19 -6.18 13.48
N THR A 103 -6.13 -6.50 12.58
CA THR A 103 -5.91 -7.43 11.47
C THR A 103 -5.77 -6.65 10.18
N TYR A 104 -4.64 -6.79 9.51
CA TYR A 104 -4.37 -6.28 8.18
C TYR A 104 -4.62 -7.41 7.17
N GLU A 105 -5.35 -7.12 6.10
CA GLU A 105 -5.57 -8.02 4.96
C GLU A 105 -5.16 -7.27 3.71
N ASN A 106 -4.15 -7.79 3.01
CA ASN A 106 -3.56 -7.15 1.84
C ASN A 106 -4.14 -7.74 0.56
N ASP A 107 -5.22 -7.16 0.05
CA ASP A 107 -5.74 -7.52 -1.28
C ASP A 107 -5.24 -6.52 -2.36
N THR A 108 -4.15 -5.79 -2.09
CA THR A 108 -3.47 -4.94 -3.08
C THR A 108 -2.64 -5.79 -4.04
N ASP A 109 -2.11 -5.19 -5.10
CA ASP A 109 -1.23 -5.86 -6.08
C ASP A 109 0.25 -5.90 -5.67
N GLU A 110 0.60 -5.36 -4.49
CA GLU A 110 1.98 -5.26 -4.02
C GLU A 110 2.21 -5.73 -2.57
N GLU A 111 3.49 -5.89 -2.23
CA GLU A 111 3.91 -6.19 -0.86
C GLU A 111 3.84 -4.91 0.00
N LEU A 112 3.11 -4.97 1.12
CA LEU A 112 2.97 -3.85 2.04
C LEU A 112 3.94 -3.95 3.23
N ARG A 113 4.27 -2.79 3.83
CA ARG A 113 5.04 -2.71 5.08
C ARG A 113 4.25 -1.99 6.17
N PRO A 114 3.27 -2.67 6.81
CA PRO A 114 2.35 -2.02 7.75
C PRO A 114 3.03 -1.33 8.93
N GLY A 115 4.21 -1.78 9.35
CA GLY A 115 4.96 -1.18 10.46
C GLY A 115 5.94 -0.07 10.07
N GLY A 116 6.06 0.25 8.78
CA GLY A 116 7.02 1.25 8.30
C GLY A 116 8.48 0.78 8.41
N GLU A 117 9.39 1.74 8.58
CA GLU A 117 10.83 1.50 8.44
C GLU A 117 11.49 0.87 9.68
N SER A 118 10.91 1.03 10.88
CA SER A 118 11.54 0.58 12.11
C SER A 118 10.54 0.25 13.22
N LEU A 119 10.99 -0.61 14.16
CA LEU A 119 10.21 -1.03 15.32
C LEU A 119 9.74 0.15 16.19
N ASP A 120 10.62 1.11 16.43
CA ASP A 120 10.34 2.22 17.35
C ASP A 120 9.37 3.25 16.74
N ALA A 121 9.34 3.34 15.41
CA ALA A 121 8.42 4.21 14.67
C ALA A 121 7.09 3.54 14.33
N GLY A 122 7.03 2.20 14.33
CA GLY A 122 5.86 1.43 13.88
C GLY A 122 4.63 1.54 14.77
N VAL A 123 4.81 1.85 16.06
CA VAL A 123 3.70 1.94 17.03
C VAL A 123 3.87 3.09 18.02
N SER A 124 2.77 3.72 18.43
CA SER A 124 2.79 4.80 19.44
C SER A 124 1.54 4.84 20.31
N GLU A 125 1.67 5.46 21.48
CA GLU A 125 0.55 5.81 22.37
C GLU A 125 0.19 7.31 22.28
N TYR A 126 1.04 8.13 21.65
CA TYR A 126 0.98 9.60 21.79
C TYR A 126 1.28 10.38 20.51
N SER A 127 1.97 9.76 19.56
CA SER A 127 2.51 10.44 18.36
C SER A 127 2.09 9.71 17.10
N SER A 128 2.27 10.37 15.95
CA SER A 128 2.16 9.71 14.65
C SER A 128 3.07 8.48 14.60
N ALA A 129 2.47 7.38 14.17
CA ALA A 129 3.06 6.08 13.89
C ALA A 129 2.05 5.29 13.05
N PRO A 130 2.48 4.26 12.30
CA PRO A 130 1.57 3.41 11.54
C PRO A 130 0.41 2.81 12.33
N LEU A 131 0.63 2.48 13.61
CA LEU A 131 -0.42 2.07 14.53
C LEU A 131 -0.33 2.86 15.84
N VAL A 132 -1.34 3.68 16.11
CA VAL A 132 -1.48 4.42 17.36
C VAL A 132 -2.59 3.81 18.20
N VAL A 133 -2.33 3.58 19.49
CA VAL A 133 -3.36 3.16 20.45
C VAL A 133 -3.31 4.09 21.66
N ARG A 134 -4.30 4.96 21.78
CA ARG A 134 -4.29 6.04 22.79
C ARG A 134 -5.59 6.14 23.57
N ALA A 135 -5.49 6.71 24.76
CA ALA A 135 -6.66 7.09 25.53
C ALA A 135 -7.36 8.31 24.89
N GLY A 136 -8.68 8.40 25.04
CA GLY A 136 -9.48 9.51 24.52
C GLY A 136 -10.27 9.17 23.27
N LYS A 137 -11.11 10.13 22.88
CA LYS A 137 -11.86 10.11 21.63
C LYS A 137 -10.96 10.52 20.47
N SER A 138 -11.37 10.18 19.26
CA SER A 138 -10.63 10.48 18.03
C SER A 138 -10.36 11.98 17.86
N LEU A 139 -11.33 12.85 18.18
CA LEU A 139 -11.18 14.30 18.13
C LEU A 139 -10.39 14.92 19.30
N ASP A 140 -10.04 14.12 20.33
CA ASP A 140 -9.31 14.66 21.47
C ASP A 140 -7.83 14.86 21.09
N HIS A 141 -7.35 16.11 21.11
CA HIS A 141 -5.94 16.43 20.91
C HIS A 141 -5.08 16.03 22.13
N TYR A 142 -5.67 16.08 23.32
CA TYR A 142 -5.03 15.65 24.57
C TYR A 142 -6.08 15.03 25.50
N ALA A 143 -5.86 13.79 25.92
CA ALA A 143 -6.67 13.13 26.94
C ALA A 143 -6.34 13.71 28.33
N SER A 144 -7.17 14.61 28.85
CA SER A 144 -7.07 15.05 30.25
C SER A 144 -8.02 14.24 31.13
N GLY A 145 -7.48 13.47 32.09
CA GLY A 145 -8.26 12.78 33.12
C GLY A 145 -8.31 11.24 33.01
N TYR A 146 -7.70 10.66 31.98
CA TYR A 146 -7.51 9.22 31.84
C TYR A 146 -6.22 8.93 31.07
N SER A 147 -5.61 7.78 31.34
CA SER A 147 -4.39 7.31 30.68
C SER A 147 -4.55 5.86 30.24
N LEU A 148 -3.71 5.47 29.29
CA LEU A 148 -3.61 4.11 28.79
C LEU A 148 -2.14 3.70 28.85
N THR A 149 -1.87 2.44 29.18
CA THR A 149 -0.54 1.85 29.05
C THR A 149 -0.61 0.67 28.10
N TRP A 150 0.19 0.68 27.03
CA TRP A 150 0.29 -0.42 26.08
C TRP A 150 1.35 -1.42 26.56
N LEU A 151 0.87 -2.54 27.11
CA LEU A 151 1.69 -3.51 27.83
C LEU A 151 2.59 -4.35 26.92
N ASN A 152 2.15 -4.63 25.70
CA ASN A 152 2.89 -5.44 24.74
C ASN A 152 3.36 -4.65 23.50
N ARG A 153 3.61 -3.35 23.65
CA ARG A 153 3.99 -2.44 22.54
C ARG A 153 5.09 -3.01 21.62
N ARG A 154 6.15 -3.60 22.20
CA ARG A 154 7.27 -4.19 21.43
C ARG A 154 6.85 -5.41 20.61
N GLU A 155 5.96 -6.25 21.14
CA GLU A 155 5.43 -7.42 20.43
C GLU A 155 4.55 -6.96 19.27
N SER A 156 3.68 -5.98 19.49
CA SER A 156 2.85 -5.39 18.44
C SER A 156 3.70 -4.76 17.32
N ALA A 157 4.74 -4.00 17.69
CA ALA A 157 5.70 -3.45 16.74
C ALA A 157 6.38 -4.53 15.93
N ALA A 158 6.89 -5.58 16.60
CA ALA A 158 7.56 -6.69 15.94
C ALA A 158 6.65 -7.45 14.98
N ALA A 159 5.37 -7.63 15.33
CA ALA A 159 4.39 -8.24 14.44
C ALA A 159 4.15 -7.41 13.16
N LEU A 160 4.30 -6.08 13.22
CA LEU A 160 4.13 -5.20 12.06
C LEU A 160 5.34 -5.16 11.11
N MET A 161 6.51 -5.65 11.53
CA MET A 161 7.77 -5.49 10.77
C MET A 161 7.96 -6.36 9.54
N PRO A 162 7.57 -7.65 9.53
CA PRO A 162 7.68 -8.43 8.32
C PRO A 162 6.89 -7.75 7.20
N PRO A 163 7.33 -7.85 5.94
CA PRO A 163 6.47 -7.43 4.84
C PRO A 163 5.20 -8.28 4.79
N LEU A 164 4.11 -7.72 4.31
CA LEU A 164 2.83 -8.40 4.13
C LEU A 164 2.62 -8.63 2.64
N GLY A 165 2.73 -9.88 2.20
CA GLY A 165 2.57 -10.23 0.79
C GLY A 165 1.14 -9.98 0.28
N THR A 166 0.96 -10.04 -1.03
CA THR A 166 -0.35 -9.99 -1.67
C THR A 166 -1.21 -11.19 -1.22
N ASP A 167 -2.50 -10.97 -1.01
CA ASP A 167 -3.49 -11.92 -0.47
C ASP A 167 -3.17 -12.45 0.95
N GLU A 168 -2.19 -11.86 1.64
CA GLU A 168 -1.83 -12.27 3.00
C GLU A 168 -2.61 -11.50 4.06
N LYS A 169 -2.72 -12.13 5.24
CA LYS A 169 -3.33 -11.53 6.43
C LYS A 169 -2.37 -11.55 7.59
N ARG A 170 -2.43 -10.49 8.41
CA ARG A 170 -1.66 -10.40 9.64
C ARG A 170 -2.46 -9.86 10.80
N ALA A 171 -2.46 -10.61 11.88
CA ALA A 171 -3.02 -10.20 13.16
C ALA A 171 -1.93 -9.61 14.06
N VAL A 172 -2.14 -8.38 14.52
CA VAL A 172 -1.26 -7.67 15.45
C VAL A 172 -1.93 -7.66 16.83
N PRO A 173 -1.35 -8.33 17.84
CA PRO A 173 -1.93 -8.38 19.17
C PRO A 173 -1.70 -7.06 19.90
N VAL A 174 -2.72 -6.54 20.56
CA VAL A 174 -2.66 -5.31 21.35
C VAL A 174 -3.20 -5.60 22.75
N ARG A 175 -2.40 -5.34 23.77
CA ARG A 175 -2.77 -5.49 25.18
C ARG A 175 -2.55 -4.17 25.91
N ILE A 176 -3.62 -3.65 26.48
CA ILE A 176 -3.66 -2.32 27.08
C ILE A 176 -4.18 -2.37 28.51
N ARG A 177 -3.72 -1.44 29.35
CA ARG A 177 -4.24 -1.21 30.69
C ARG A 177 -4.80 0.22 30.78
N PRO A 178 -6.12 0.38 30.93
CA PRO A 178 -6.71 1.69 31.17
C PRO A 178 -6.51 2.15 32.62
N SER A 179 -6.51 3.46 32.84
CA SER A 179 -6.48 4.05 34.19
C SER A 179 -7.80 3.89 34.96
N GLY A 180 -8.90 3.57 34.28
CA GLY A 180 -10.23 3.38 34.86
C GLY A 180 -11.19 2.71 33.89
N LYS A 181 -12.37 2.31 34.39
CA LYS A 181 -13.43 1.72 33.57
C LYS A 181 -14.15 2.78 32.74
N GLY A 182 -14.70 2.38 31.60
CA GLY A 182 -15.49 3.25 30.72
C GLY A 182 -14.67 4.28 29.95
N ILE A 183 -13.34 4.20 29.96
CA ILE A 183 -12.52 5.17 29.23
C ILE A 183 -12.66 4.93 27.71
N PRO A 184 -12.79 5.99 26.91
CA PRO A 184 -12.68 5.87 25.47
C PRO A 184 -11.23 5.58 25.09
N VAL A 185 -11.05 4.71 24.10
CA VAL A 185 -9.76 4.40 23.47
C VAL A 185 -9.91 4.60 21.97
N THR A 186 -8.93 5.26 21.37
CA THR A 186 -8.85 5.41 19.92
C THR A 186 -7.68 4.57 19.40
N VAL A 187 -7.96 3.79 18.37
CA VAL A 187 -6.94 3.13 17.54
C VAL A 187 -6.89 3.88 16.22
N GLU A 188 -5.72 4.41 15.88
CA GLU A 188 -5.46 5.08 14.61
C GLU A 188 -4.55 4.19 13.79
N VAL A 189 -4.88 4.02 12.52
CA VAL A 189 -4.13 3.19 11.59
C VAL A 189 -3.76 4.07 10.41
N ASP A 190 -2.47 4.31 10.26
CA ASP A 190 -1.87 5.18 9.24
C ASP A 190 -0.87 4.35 8.41
N PRO A 191 -1.33 3.41 7.57
CA PRO A 191 -0.44 2.45 6.94
C PRO A 191 0.50 3.16 5.97
N PRO A 192 1.82 2.96 6.08
CA PRO A 192 2.79 3.58 5.18
C PRO A 192 2.50 3.24 3.72
N ASP A 193 2.67 4.23 2.87
CA ASP A 193 2.53 4.10 1.43
C ASP A 193 3.47 5.09 0.72
N ALA A 194 3.87 4.78 -0.52
CA ALA A 194 4.71 5.67 -1.33
C ALA A 194 3.95 6.92 -1.82
N GLY A 195 2.62 6.84 -1.89
CA GLY A 195 1.73 7.93 -2.23
C GLY A 195 0.99 8.44 -1.00
N PHE A 196 -0.30 8.13 -0.94
CA PHE A 196 -1.20 8.62 0.10
C PHE A 196 -2.14 7.49 0.51
N ARG A 197 -2.30 7.31 1.81
CA ARG A 197 -3.35 6.47 2.37
C ARG A 197 -3.98 7.23 3.53
N GLU A 198 -5.31 7.23 3.59
CA GLU A 198 -6.01 7.95 4.64
C GLU A 198 -5.82 7.25 5.99
N THR A 199 -5.68 8.02 7.07
CA THR A 199 -5.66 7.43 8.41
C THR A 199 -7.06 6.96 8.80
N ALA A 200 -7.20 5.69 9.16
CA ALA A 200 -8.43 5.12 9.72
C ALA A 200 -8.48 5.26 11.24
N TYR A 201 -9.61 5.72 11.75
CA TYR A 201 -9.87 5.90 13.18
C TYR A 201 -10.91 4.91 13.65
N PHE A 202 -10.60 4.20 14.74
CA PHE A 202 -11.52 3.29 15.43
C PHE A 202 -11.71 3.75 16.86
N GLN A 203 -12.96 3.92 17.28
CA GLN A 203 -13.31 4.33 18.62
C GLN A 203 -13.89 3.17 19.41
N LEU A 204 -13.26 2.88 20.54
CA LEU A 204 -13.56 1.77 21.43
C LEU A 204 -13.96 2.29 22.81
N THR A 205 -14.90 1.60 23.45
CA THR A 205 -15.24 1.81 24.87
C THR A 205 -14.83 0.57 25.64
N LEU A 206 -14.13 0.74 26.75
CA LEU A 206 -13.71 -0.35 27.62
C LEU A 206 -14.69 -0.49 28.80
N ASP A 207 -15.47 -1.57 28.81
CA ASP A 207 -16.54 -1.83 29.81
C ASP A 207 -16.02 -2.32 31.16
#